data_AF-W0SD35-F1
#
_entry.id   AF-W0SD35-F1
#
_cell.length_a   1.000
_cell.length_b   1.000
_cell.length_c   1.000
_cell.angle_alpha   90.00
_cell.angle_beta   90.00
_cell.angle_gamma   90.00
#
_symmetry.space_group_name_H-M   'P 1'
#
loop_
_entity.id
_entity.type
_entity.pdbx_description
1 polymer ?
#
loop_
_entity_poly.entity_id
_entity_poly.type
_entity_poly.pdbx_seq_one_letter_code
_entity_poly.pdbx_strand_id
1 'polypeptide(L)'
;MDQSQKLTPRAALVVGLIFVASGIFPMLAAFDIGPLSQEDINGPPWLGFVAGGVFASAGLGVMAGPRSSMAANLFGLLSLAGLAMIGNWIAFGAGERVCSGSISLPLMWTETDFSGLGCRIPFGLGALITDAFLCYLIVSMAQKALGGPPRLARLLKAAEWLIVASISPFILLLAVIGIGSAVVGALKTRWTTGAWPQNEAFIARQKAKGLLGRFARKPPAETK
;
A
#
# COMPACT_ATOMS: atom_id res chain seq x y z
N MET A 1 9.67 8.88 -18.68
CA MET A 1 8.86 7.65 -18.73
C MET A 1 7.42 8.07 -18.95
N ASP A 2 7.01 8.28 -20.20
CA ASP A 2 5.71 8.89 -20.49
C ASP A 2 5.03 8.21 -21.70
N GLN A 3 4.88 6.89 -21.59
CA GLN A 3 3.91 6.14 -22.38
C GLN A 3 3.02 5.37 -21.43
N SER A 4 2.25 6.09 -20.61
CA SER A 4 1.06 5.49 -20.02
C SER A 4 0.16 5.13 -21.21
N GLN A 5 0.10 3.85 -21.57
CA GLN A 5 -0.80 3.35 -22.60
C GLN A 5 -2.23 3.72 -22.18
N LYS A 6 -2.75 4.83 -22.74
CA LYS A 6 -4.11 5.27 -22.49
C LYS A 6 -5.05 4.29 -23.18
N LEU A 7 -5.97 3.71 -22.43
CA LEU A 7 -7.06 2.91 -22.99
C LEU A 7 -7.80 3.73 -24.05
N THR A 8 -8.17 3.08 -25.15
CA THR A 8 -9.06 3.72 -26.14
C THR A 8 -10.41 4.05 -25.47
N PRO A 9 -11.13 5.09 -25.90
CA PRO A 9 -12.41 5.45 -25.28
C PRO A 9 -13.45 4.30 -25.28
N ARG A 10 -13.41 3.43 -26.30
CA ARG A 10 -14.26 2.23 -26.38
C ARG A 10 -13.83 1.17 -25.36
N ALA A 11 -12.53 0.92 -25.23
CA ALA A 11 -12.02 0.00 -24.22
C ALA A 11 -12.33 0.50 -22.80
N ALA A 12 -12.16 1.79 -22.53
CA ALA A 12 -12.51 2.40 -21.25
C ALA A 12 -14.02 2.28 -20.95
N LEU A 13 -14.89 2.45 -21.94
CA LEU A 13 -16.33 2.24 -21.79
C LEU A 13 -16.65 0.79 -21.42
N VAL A 14 -16.12 -0.19 -22.17
CA VAL A 14 -16.40 -1.61 -21.92
C VAL A 14 -15.87 -2.05 -20.55
N VAL A 15 -14.61 -1.73 -20.23
CA VAL A 15 -14.01 -2.06 -18.93
C VAL A 15 -14.79 -1.39 -17.80
N GLY A 16 -15.13 -0.12 -17.95
CA GLY A 16 -15.89 0.60 -16.94
C GLY A 16 -17.30 0.05 -16.72
N LEU A 17 -18.01 -0.34 -17.79
CA LEU A 17 -19.32 -0.98 -17.69
C LEU A 17 -19.25 -2.34 -16.97
N ILE A 18 -18.21 -3.13 -17.22
CA ILE A 18 -17.98 -4.39 -16.50
C ILE A 18 -17.84 -4.12 -15.00
N PHE A 19 -17.00 -3.15 -14.61
CA PHE A 19 -16.82 -2.78 -13.19
C PHE A 19 -18.11 -2.26 -12.55
N VAL A 20 -18.86 -1.41 -13.26
CA VAL A 20 -20.16 -0.92 -12.78
C VAL A 20 -21.14 -2.06 -12.58
N ALA A 21 -21.28 -2.96 -13.56
CA ALA A 21 -22.14 -4.12 -13.46
C ALA A 21 -21.74 -5.02 -12.28
N SER A 22 -20.44 -5.31 -12.11
CA SER A 22 -19.92 -6.08 -10.98
C SER A 22 -20.21 -5.43 -9.62
N GLY A 23 -20.18 -4.09 -9.54
CA GLY A 23 -20.51 -3.36 -8.32
C GLY A 23 -22.01 -3.32 -7.99
N ILE A 24 -22.88 -3.33 -8.99
CA ILE A 24 -24.33 -3.29 -8.78
C ILE A 24 -24.82 -4.53 -8.00
N PHE A 25 -24.27 -5.72 -8.26
CA PHE A 25 -24.71 -6.95 -7.57
C PHE A 25 -24.66 -6.86 -6.04
N PRO A 26 -23.51 -6.58 -5.38
CA PRO A 26 -23.46 -6.42 -3.93
C PRO A 26 -24.22 -5.18 -3.42
N MET A 27 -24.44 -4.14 -4.24
CA MET A 27 -25.32 -3.03 -3.87
C MET A 27 -26.78 -3.47 -3.77
N LEU A 28 -27.25 -4.28 -4.70
CA LEU A 28 -28.63 -4.79 -4.69
C LEU A 28 -28.84 -5.83 -3.58
N ALA A 29 -27.81 -6.64 -3.29
CA ALA A 29 -27.81 -7.58 -2.16
C ALA A 29 -28.09 -6.87 -0.82
N ALA A 30 -27.59 -5.64 -0.64
CA ALA A 30 -27.85 -4.84 0.56
C ALA A 30 -29.34 -4.49 0.78
N PHE A 31 -30.19 -4.67 -0.24
CA PHE A 31 -31.63 -4.41 -0.18
C PHE A 31 -32.46 -5.67 -0.47
N ASP A 32 -31.86 -6.87 -0.46
CA ASP A 32 -32.51 -8.14 -0.83
C ASP A 32 -33.13 -8.11 -2.24
N ILE A 33 -32.44 -7.46 -3.19
CA ILE A 33 -32.86 -7.38 -4.59
C ILE A 33 -31.93 -8.24 -5.45
N GLY A 34 -32.50 -9.17 -6.21
CA GLY A 34 -31.76 -9.98 -7.19
C GLY A 34 -31.31 -11.35 -6.65
N PRO A 35 -30.23 -11.92 -7.20
CA PRO A 35 -29.82 -13.29 -6.88
C PRO A 35 -29.02 -13.44 -5.58
N LEU A 36 -28.63 -12.33 -4.96
CA LEU A 36 -27.92 -12.28 -3.68
C LEU A 36 -28.81 -11.58 -2.65
N SER A 37 -28.74 -12.02 -1.40
CA SER A 37 -29.49 -11.43 -0.28
C SER A 37 -28.56 -10.79 0.74
N GLN A 38 -29.12 -10.13 1.75
CA GLN A 38 -28.37 -9.59 2.87
C GLN A 38 -27.65 -10.68 3.67
N GLU A 39 -28.13 -11.93 3.64
CA GLU A 39 -27.52 -13.04 4.37
C GLU A 39 -26.19 -13.50 3.76
N ASP A 40 -25.97 -13.20 2.48
CA ASP A 40 -24.70 -13.44 1.78
C ASP A 40 -23.62 -12.39 2.12
N ILE A 41 -24.00 -11.30 2.80
CA ILE A 41 -23.08 -10.24 3.21
C ILE A 41 -22.48 -10.58 4.58
N ASN A 42 -21.15 -10.71 4.62
CA ASN A 42 -20.41 -10.87 5.87
C ASN A 42 -20.31 -9.56 6.67
N GLY A 43 -21.45 -9.06 7.14
CA GLY A 43 -21.56 -7.84 7.93
C GLY A 43 -22.90 -7.12 7.73
N PRO A 44 -23.07 -5.91 8.28
CA PRO A 44 -24.30 -5.13 8.11
C PRO A 44 -24.54 -4.79 6.63
N PRO A 45 -25.81 -4.66 6.20
CA PRO A 45 -26.18 -4.46 4.78
C PRO A 45 -25.48 -3.28 4.10
N TRP A 46 -25.24 -2.19 4.84
CA TRP A 46 -24.55 -1.01 4.30
C TRP A 46 -23.14 -1.33 3.76
N LEU A 47 -22.47 -2.36 4.27
CA LEU A 47 -21.16 -2.78 3.73
C LEU A 47 -21.28 -3.32 2.31
N GLY A 48 -22.31 -4.10 2.00
CA GLY A 48 -22.56 -4.57 0.63
C GLY A 48 -22.76 -3.39 -0.33
N PHE A 49 -23.51 -2.39 0.12
CA PHE A 49 -23.71 -1.14 -0.63
C PHE A 49 -22.39 -0.38 -0.87
N VAL A 50 -21.57 -0.21 0.17
CA VAL A 50 -20.28 0.48 0.04
C VAL A 50 -19.32 -0.32 -0.83
N ALA A 51 -19.22 -1.64 -0.64
CA ALA A 51 -18.37 -2.53 -1.42
C ALA A 51 -18.72 -2.48 -2.91
N GLY A 52 -20.00 -2.59 -3.25
CA GLY A 52 -20.43 -2.44 -4.64
C GLY A 52 -20.23 -1.02 -5.18
N GLY A 53 -20.45 0.00 -4.33
CA GLY A 53 -20.17 1.40 -4.65
C GLY A 53 -18.70 1.66 -4.99
N VAL A 54 -17.74 0.95 -4.37
CA VAL A 54 -16.31 1.01 -4.72
C VAL A 54 -16.09 0.55 -6.17
N PHE A 55 -16.65 -0.59 -6.58
CA PHE A 55 -16.52 -1.09 -7.95
C PHE A 55 -17.24 -0.18 -8.96
N ALA A 56 -18.45 0.28 -8.62
CA ALA A 56 -19.21 1.17 -9.47
C ALA A 56 -18.49 2.51 -9.68
N SER A 57 -17.99 3.13 -8.61
CA SER A 57 -17.19 4.35 -8.71
C SER A 57 -15.91 4.13 -9.51
N ALA A 58 -15.18 3.02 -9.30
CA ALA A 58 -13.99 2.72 -10.08
C ALA A 58 -14.30 2.60 -11.58
N GLY A 59 -15.38 1.90 -11.93
CA GLY A 59 -15.83 1.78 -13.32
C GLY A 59 -16.20 3.13 -13.94
N LEU A 60 -16.92 3.98 -13.21
CA LEU A 60 -17.21 5.37 -13.63
C LEU A 60 -15.92 6.19 -13.82
N GLY A 61 -14.93 6.01 -12.93
CA GLY A 61 -13.62 6.66 -13.04
C GLY A 61 -12.88 6.27 -14.32
N VAL A 62 -12.90 4.99 -14.69
CA VAL A 62 -12.30 4.49 -15.94
C VAL A 62 -13.00 5.12 -17.16
N MET A 63 -14.32 5.18 -17.17
CA MET A 63 -15.08 5.78 -18.28
C MET A 63 -14.89 7.30 -18.40
N ALA A 64 -14.70 7.98 -17.25
CA ALA A 64 -14.48 9.42 -17.18
C ALA A 64 -13.07 9.83 -17.59
N GLY A 65 -12.06 8.97 -17.34
CA GLY A 65 -10.64 9.25 -17.56
C GLY A 65 -10.30 9.90 -18.90
N PRO A 66 -10.76 9.37 -20.05
CA PRO A 66 -10.48 9.96 -21.36
C PRO A 66 -11.09 11.37 -21.58
N ARG A 67 -12.12 11.75 -20.82
CA ARG A 67 -12.89 12.99 -21.02
C ARG A 67 -12.57 14.07 -19.97
N SER A 68 -12.40 13.67 -18.72
CA SER A 68 -12.18 14.59 -17.60
C SER A 68 -11.35 13.92 -16.51
N SER A 69 -10.13 14.43 -16.32
CA SER A 69 -9.26 14.00 -15.23
C SER A 69 -9.85 14.34 -13.87
N MET A 70 -10.59 15.45 -13.75
CA MET A 70 -11.27 15.83 -12.52
C MET A 70 -12.35 14.82 -12.13
N ALA A 71 -13.19 14.40 -13.09
CA ALA A 71 -14.22 13.40 -12.83
C ALA A 71 -13.60 12.03 -12.48
N ALA A 72 -12.54 11.63 -13.18
CA ALA A 72 -11.82 10.40 -12.85
C ALA A 72 -11.21 10.44 -11.44
N ASN A 73 -10.60 11.57 -11.05
CA ASN A 73 -10.07 11.77 -9.71
C ASN A 73 -11.16 11.73 -8.64
N LEU A 74 -12.32 12.33 -8.90
CA LEU A 74 -13.46 12.29 -7.98
C LEU A 74 -13.96 10.86 -7.77
N PHE A 75 -14.12 10.08 -8.84
CA PHE A 75 -14.53 8.69 -8.73
C PHE A 75 -13.47 7.82 -8.05
N GLY A 76 -12.18 8.04 -8.34
CA GLY A 76 -11.09 7.38 -7.61
C GLY A 76 -11.08 7.73 -6.12
N LEU A 77 -11.39 8.98 -5.77
CA LEU A 77 -11.56 9.41 -4.38
C LEU A 77 -12.72 8.67 -3.69
N LEU A 78 -13.87 8.53 -4.37
CA LEU A 78 -15.02 7.78 -3.84
C LEU A 78 -14.69 6.30 -3.66
N SER A 79 -13.99 5.68 -4.61
CA SER A 79 -13.53 4.29 -4.48
C SER A 79 -12.60 4.13 -3.28
N LEU A 80 -11.64 5.03 -3.12
CA LEU A 80 -10.70 5.00 -2.01
C LEU A 80 -11.39 5.24 -0.66
N ALA A 81 -12.36 6.15 -0.60
CA ALA A 81 -13.17 6.41 0.59
C ALA A 81 -14.03 5.20 0.98
N GLY A 82 -14.60 4.48 0.01
CA GLY A 82 -15.34 3.25 0.28
C GLY A 82 -14.43 2.13 0.81
N LEU A 83 -13.24 1.96 0.24
CA LEU A 83 -12.24 1.01 0.75
C LEU A 83 -11.80 1.36 2.17
N ALA A 84 -11.53 2.64 2.44
CA ALA A 84 -11.23 3.16 3.77
C ALA A 84 -12.35 2.83 4.76
N MET A 85 -13.61 3.08 4.39
CA MET A 85 -14.76 2.82 5.24
C MET A 85 -14.91 1.33 5.58
N ILE A 86 -14.77 0.44 4.60
CA ILE A 86 -14.81 -1.02 4.80
C ILE A 86 -13.67 -1.46 5.71
N GLY A 87 -12.43 -1.04 5.41
CA GLY A 87 -11.24 -1.38 6.21
C GLY A 87 -11.37 -0.92 7.66
N ASN A 88 -11.83 0.32 7.88
CA ASN A 88 -12.06 0.86 9.22
C ASN A 88 -13.13 0.10 9.99
N TRP A 89 -14.23 -0.32 9.33
CA TRP A 89 -15.25 -1.12 10.01
C TRP A 89 -14.77 -2.53 10.38
N ILE A 90 -13.97 -3.16 9.52
CA ILE A 90 -13.39 -4.48 9.83
C ILE A 90 -12.38 -4.35 10.98
N ALA A 91 -11.50 -3.36 10.93
CA ALA A 91 -10.44 -3.16 11.92
C ALA A 91 -10.96 -2.69 13.28
N PHE A 92 -11.80 -1.66 13.29
CA PHE A 92 -12.19 -0.90 14.48
C PHE A 92 -13.68 -0.98 14.81
N GLY A 93 -14.51 -1.55 13.94
CA GLY A 93 -15.94 -1.69 14.19
C GLY A 93 -16.25 -2.64 15.36
N ALA A 94 -17.45 -2.50 15.92
CA ALA A 94 -17.93 -3.33 17.03
C ALA A 94 -18.28 -4.76 16.60
N GLY A 95 -18.17 -5.71 17.54
CA GLY A 95 -18.51 -7.12 17.33
C GLY A 95 -17.33 -7.99 16.87
N GLU A 96 -17.51 -9.30 16.92
CA GLU A 96 -16.50 -10.23 16.40
C GLU A 96 -16.42 -10.17 14.87
N ARG A 97 -15.26 -10.57 14.33
CA ARG A 97 -15.00 -10.66 12.90
C ARG A 97 -14.52 -12.07 12.61
N VAL A 98 -15.16 -12.69 11.63
CA VAL A 98 -14.78 -13.98 11.07
C VAL A 98 -14.28 -13.70 9.68
N CYS A 99 -13.00 -13.96 9.45
CA CYS A 99 -12.37 -13.71 8.17
C CYS A 99 -11.75 -15.02 7.71
N SER A 100 -12.17 -15.49 6.54
CA SER A 100 -11.48 -16.57 5.84
C SER A 100 -10.29 -15.97 5.11
N GLY A 101 -9.11 -16.51 5.36
CA GLY A 101 -7.88 -16.07 4.72
C GLY A 101 -6.88 -17.20 4.69
N SER A 102 -6.08 -17.25 3.62
CA SER A 102 -4.92 -18.12 3.56
C SER A 102 -3.66 -17.25 3.63
N ILE A 103 -2.81 -17.49 4.62
CA ILE A 103 -1.46 -16.94 4.63
C ILE A 103 -0.61 -17.90 3.79
N SER A 104 -0.32 -17.51 2.55
CA SER A 104 0.61 -18.24 1.70
C SER A 104 2.05 -17.81 2.01
N LEU A 105 2.62 -18.33 3.10
CA LEU A 105 4.06 -18.25 3.32
C LEU A 105 4.74 -19.38 2.53
N PRO A 106 5.90 -19.14 1.90
CA PRO A 106 6.65 -20.21 1.26
C PRO A 106 6.89 -21.33 2.28
N LEU A 107 6.40 -22.55 1.98
CA LEU A 107 6.47 -23.77 2.80
C LEU A 107 5.44 -23.93 3.94
N MET A 108 4.49 -23.01 4.13
CA MET A 108 3.38 -23.19 5.08
C MET A 108 2.06 -22.82 4.44
N TRP A 109 1.37 -23.82 3.89
CA TRP A 109 0.00 -23.72 3.42
C TRP A 109 -0.90 -24.23 4.54
N THR A 110 -1.38 -23.31 5.37
CA THR A 110 -2.34 -23.64 6.42
C THR A 110 -3.54 -22.74 6.27
N GLU A 111 -4.69 -23.33 5.95
CA GLU A 111 -5.98 -22.68 6.16
C GLU A 111 -6.12 -22.44 7.66
N THR A 112 -6.24 -21.18 8.03
CA THR A 112 -6.36 -20.78 9.43
C THR A 112 -7.56 -19.87 9.51
N ASP A 113 -8.52 -20.24 10.36
CA ASP A 113 -9.65 -19.38 10.67
C ASP A 113 -9.12 -18.18 11.46
N PHE A 114 -9.05 -17.02 10.80
CA PHE A 114 -8.66 -15.78 11.45
C PHE A 114 -9.89 -15.17 12.12
N SER A 115 -10.13 -15.53 13.38
CA SER A 115 -11.11 -14.85 14.22
C SER A 115 -10.47 -13.75 15.08
N GLY A 116 -11.25 -12.72 15.40
CA GLY A 116 -10.86 -11.67 16.33
C GLY A 116 -9.65 -10.85 15.86
N LEU A 117 -8.56 -10.88 16.63
CA LEU A 117 -7.35 -10.07 16.37
C LEU A 117 -6.64 -10.47 15.07
N GLY A 118 -6.70 -11.75 14.69
CA GLY A 118 -6.06 -12.26 13.48
C GLY A 118 -6.58 -11.57 12.21
N CYS A 119 -7.86 -11.18 12.20
CA CYS A 119 -8.44 -10.40 11.11
C CYS A 119 -8.23 -8.88 11.30
N ARG A 120 -8.40 -8.38 12.52
CA ARG A 120 -8.36 -6.93 12.77
C ARG A 120 -7.00 -6.29 12.49
N ILE A 121 -5.90 -6.99 12.80
CA ILE A 121 -4.54 -6.45 12.62
C ILE A 121 -4.22 -6.17 11.14
N PRO A 122 -4.31 -7.13 10.21
CA PRO A 122 -4.00 -6.89 8.80
C PRO A 122 -4.96 -5.86 8.17
N PHE A 123 -6.25 -5.93 8.46
CA PHE A 123 -7.20 -4.93 7.98
C PHE A 123 -6.98 -3.55 8.60
N GLY A 124 -6.54 -3.46 9.85
CA GLY A 124 -6.18 -2.20 10.52
C GLY A 124 -4.98 -1.54 9.88
N LEU A 125 -3.93 -2.31 9.55
CA LEU A 125 -2.79 -1.80 8.79
C LEU A 125 -3.22 -1.33 7.39
N GLY A 126 -4.06 -2.11 6.70
CA GLY A 126 -4.61 -1.74 5.40
C GLY A 126 -5.47 -0.47 5.45
N ALA A 127 -6.31 -0.33 6.48
CA ALA A 127 -7.15 0.84 6.71
C ALA A 127 -6.29 2.09 6.94
N LEU A 128 -5.28 2.03 7.81
CA LEU A 128 -4.38 3.16 8.06
C LEU A 128 -3.64 3.62 6.80
N ILE A 129 -3.18 2.68 5.96
CA ILE A 129 -2.54 3.03 4.68
C ILE A 129 -3.56 3.69 3.75
N THR A 130 -4.75 3.10 3.62
CA THR A 130 -5.82 3.61 2.75
C THR A 130 -6.26 5.01 3.18
N ASP A 131 -6.42 5.23 4.49
CA ASP A 131 -6.76 6.52 5.08
C ASP A 131 -5.68 7.58 4.84
N ALA A 132 -4.40 7.18 4.93
CA ALA A 132 -3.28 8.07 4.64
C ALA A 132 -3.29 8.56 3.18
N PHE A 133 -3.50 7.62 2.23
CA PHE A 133 -3.67 7.97 0.82
C PHE A 133 -4.93 8.80 0.56
N LEU A 134 -6.02 8.51 1.26
CA LEU A 134 -7.27 9.27 1.16
C LEU A 134 -7.05 10.73 1.60
N CYS A 135 -6.43 10.93 2.76
CA CYS A 135 -6.05 12.26 3.25
C CYS A 135 -5.17 12.99 2.23
N TYR A 136 -4.17 12.31 1.68
CA TYR A 136 -3.28 12.89 0.67
C TYR A 136 -4.06 13.31 -0.59
N LEU A 137 -4.94 12.46 -1.12
CA LEU A 137 -5.72 12.78 -2.33
C LEU A 137 -6.68 13.95 -2.07
N ILE A 138 -7.39 13.97 -0.93
CA ILE A 138 -8.28 15.08 -0.55
C ILE A 138 -7.50 16.39 -0.51
N VAL A 139 -6.36 16.43 0.20
CA VAL A 139 -5.56 17.65 0.34
C VAL A 139 -4.95 18.06 -1.00
N SER A 140 -4.49 17.11 -1.82
CA SER A 140 -3.95 17.37 -3.16
C SER A 140 -5.01 17.95 -4.11
N MET A 141 -6.22 17.40 -4.10
CA MET A 141 -7.35 17.90 -4.90
C MET A 141 -7.79 19.29 -4.42
N ALA A 142 -7.90 19.50 -3.10
CA ALA A 142 -8.22 20.79 -2.51
C ALA A 142 -7.17 21.85 -2.86
N GLN A 143 -5.87 21.50 -2.81
CA GLN A 143 -4.78 22.40 -3.19
C GLN A 143 -4.89 22.83 -4.65
N LYS A 144 -5.19 21.89 -5.56
CA LYS A 144 -5.40 22.19 -6.98
C LYS A 144 -6.61 23.08 -7.19
N ALA A 145 -7.73 22.79 -6.51
CA ALA A 145 -8.94 23.59 -6.59
C ALA A 145 -8.74 25.03 -6.08
N LEU A 146 -7.86 25.23 -5.10
CA LEU A 146 -7.52 26.54 -4.55
C LEU A 146 -6.47 27.31 -5.37
N GLY A 147 -6.10 26.87 -6.58
CA GLY A 147 -5.15 27.55 -7.46
C GLY A 147 -3.69 27.15 -7.27
N GLY A 148 -3.41 26.08 -6.53
CA GLY A 148 -2.08 25.50 -6.37
C GLY A 148 -1.30 25.96 -5.13
N PRO A 149 0.00 25.62 -5.05
CA PRO A 149 0.88 26.05 -3.97
C PRO A 149 0.90 27.58 -3.79
N PRO A 150 1.00 28.09 -2.54
CA PRO A 150 1.42 27.40 -1.31
C PRO A 150 0.31 27.05 -0.30
N ARG A 151 -0.97 27.30 -0.60
CA ARG A 151 -2.06 27.42 0.41
C ARG A 151 -2.16 26.25 1.41
N LEU A 152 -2.10 25.01 0.94
CA LEU A 152 -2.17 23.78 1.76
C LEU A 152 -0.85 23.00 1.79
N ALA A 153 0.30 23.61 1.49
CA ALA A 153 1.57 22.89 1.37
C ALA A 153 1.98 22.16 2.66
N ARG A 154 1.71 22.74 3.83
CA ARG A 154 1.97 22.11 5.14
C ARG A 154 1.09 20.88 5.36
N LEU A 155 -0.20 20.97 5.02
CA LEU A 155 -1.13 19.84 5.13
C LEU A 155 -0.77 18.72 4.16
N LEU A 156 -0.37 19.07 2.93
CA LEU A 156 0.09 18.08 1.95
C LEU A 156 1.32 17.36 2.47
N LYS A 157 2.28 18.10 3.07
CA LYS A 157 3.46 17.49 3.68
C LYS A 157 3.13 16.60 4.87
N ALA A 158 2.16 16.99 5.69
CA ALA A 158 1.67 16.17 6.79
C ALA A 158 1.03 14.85 6.27
N ALA A 159 0.25 14.92 5.18
CA ALA A 159 -0.32 13.73 4.56
C ALA A 159 0.74 12.80 3.96
N GLU A 160 1.81 13.33 3.37
CA GLU A 160 2.97 12.52 2.93
C GLU A 160 3.62 11.78 4.12
N TRP A 161 3.83 12.48 5.24
CA TRP A 161 4.36 11.85 6.45
C TRP A 161 3.43 10.80 7.04
N LEU A 162 2.11 10.99 6.94
CA LEU A 162 1.12 10.01 7.35
C LEU A 162 1.24 8.71 6.53
N ILE A 163 1.47 8.81 5.21
CA ILE A 163 1.73 7.63 4.36
C ILE A 163 2.98 6.90 4.84
N VAL A 164 4.09 7.63 5.06
CA VAL A 164 5.34 7.03 5.55
C VAL A 164 5.12 6.35 6.90
N ALA A 165 4.40 6.98 7.81
CA ALA A 165 4.07 6.42 9.11
C ALA A 165 3.20 5.16 9.00
N SER A 166 2.20 5.13 8.10
CA SER A 166 1.34 3.95 7.92
C SER A 166 2.08 2.75 7.33
N ILE A 167 3.11 2.96 6.51
CA ILE A 167 3.89 1.90 5.84
C ILE A 167 5.12 1.51 6.69
N SER A 168 5.46 2.30 7.72
CA SER A 168 6.65 2.06 8.55
C SER A 168 6.72 0.68 9.20
N PRO A 169 5.61 0.02 9.63
CA PRO A 169 5.69 -1.34 10.17
C PRO A 169 6.26 -2.35 9.16
N PHE A 170 5.89 -2.22 7.89
CA PHE A 170 6.40 -3.09 6.82
C PHE A 170 7.87 -2.77 6.50
N ILE A 171 8.23 -1.49 6.45
CA ILE A 171 9.62 -1.07 6.22
C ILE A 171 10.51 -1.59 7.35
N LEU A 172 10.06 -1.46 8.61
CA LEU A 172 10.80 -1.95 9.77
C LEU A 172 10.95 -3.46 9.73
N LEU A 173 9.88 -4.20 9.42
CA LEU A 173 9.93 -5.66 9.29
C LEU A 173 10.95 -6.10 8.24
N LEU A 174 10.92 -5.50 7.04
CA LEU A 174 11.87 -5.78 5.97
C LEU A 174 13.31 -5.43 6.38
N ALA A 175 13.50 -4.31 7.10
CA ALA A 175 14.80 -3.91 7.61
C ALA A 175 15.33 -4.93 8.64
N VAL A 176 14.49 -5.42 9.56
CA VAL A 176 14.87 -6.45 10.54
C VAL A 176 15.25 -7.75 9.85
N ILE A 177 14.48 -8.21 8.85
CA ILE A 177 14.80 -9.42 8.08
C ILE A 177 16.12 -9.24 7.31
N GLY A 178 16.30 -8.11 6.64
CA GLY A 178 17.51 -7.81 5.87
C GLY A 178 18.76 -7.72 6.74
N ILE A 179 18.69 -6.98 7.86
CA ILE A 179 19.80 -6.84 8.80
C ILE A 179 20.08 -8.16 9.50
N GLY A 180 19.04 -8.86 9.96
CA GLY A 180 19.16 -10.16 10.63
C GLY A 180 19.81 -11.21 9.74
N SER A 181 19.36 -11.33 8.49
CA SER A 181 19.98 -12.26 7.52
C SER A 181 21.44 -11.91 7.22
N ALA A 182 21.78 -10.62 7.11
CA ALA A 182 23.16 -10.18 6.94
C ALA A 182 24.03 -10.51 8.18
N VAL A 183 23.52 -10.29 9.39
CA VAL A 183 24.21 -10.63 10.64
C VAL A 183 24.43 -12.13 10.77
N VAL A 184 23.39 -12.94 10.52
CA VAL A 184 23.50 -14.41 10.54
C VAL A 184 24.51 -14.89 9.50
N GLY A 185 24.46 -14.34 8.29
CA GLY A 185 25.45 -14.63 7.24
C GLY A 185 26.87 -14.32 7.69
N ALA A 186 27.08 -13.16 8.32
CA ALA A 186 28.39 -12.75 8.80
C ALA A 186 28.92 -13.63 9.95
N LEU A 187 28.06 -13.99 10.90
CA LEU A 187 28.41 -14.91 11.98
C LEU A 187 28.75 -16.30 11.44
N LYS A 188 27.96 -16.80 10.48
CA LYS A 188 28.24 -18.08 9.81
C LYS A 188 29.62 -18.05 9.14
N THR A 189 29.93 -17.00 8.37
CA THR A 189 31.27 -16.85 7.75
C THR A 189 32.37 -16.77 8.80
N ARG A 190 32.16 -16.05 9.90
CA ARG A 190 33.11 -15.93 10.99
C ARG A 190 33.40 -17.28 11.66
N TRP A 191 32.38 -18.10 11.88
CA TRP A 191 32.55 -19.43 12.46
C TRP A 191 33.21 -20.42 11.50
N THR A 192 32.91 -20.36 10.20
CA THR A 192 33.49 -21.32 9.24
C THR A 192 34.92 -20.97 8.84
N THR A 193 35.27 -19.69 8.75
CA THR A 193 36.57 -19.24 8.22
C THR A 193 37.52 -18.66 9.27
N GLY A 194 37.01 -18.31 10.46
CA GLY A 194 37.77 -17.56 11.45
C GLY A 194 38.01 -16.08 11.10
N ALA A 195 37.49 -15.60 9.97
CA ALA A 195 37.59 -14.21 9.50
C ALA A 195 36.21 -13.56 9.37
N TRP A 196 36.10 -12.25 9.57
CA TRP A 196 34.85 -11.52 9.29
C TRP A 196 34.67 -11.35 7.78
N PRO A 197 33.44 -11.42 7.23
CA PRO A 197 33.21 -11.21 5.80
C PRO A 197 33.63 -9.79 5.42
N GLN A 198 34.50 -9.68 4.42
CA GLN A 198 34.87 -8.40 3.82
C GLN A 198 34.00 -8.14 2.60
N ASN A 199 33.49 -6.92 2.48
CA ASN A 199 32.76 -6.51 1.29
C ASN A 199 33.75 -6.07 0.20
N GLU A 200 34.38 -7.04 -0.45
CA GLU A 200 35.40 -6.82 -1.51
C GLU A 200 34.88 -5.90 -2.62
N ALA A 201 33.61 -6.00 -2.98
CA ALA A 201 32.98 -5.13 -3.98
C ALA A 201 32.87 -3.67 -3.51
N PHE A 202 32.66 -3.43 -2.21
CA PHE A 202 32.72 -2.10 -1.64
C PHE A 202 34.16 -1.58 -1.59
N ILE A 203 35.12 -2.40 -1.16
CA ILE A 203 36.55 -2.06 -1.11
C ILE A 203 37.05 -1.69 -2.52
N ALA A 204 36.75 -2.49 -3.54
CA ALA A 204 37.10 -2.22 -4.93
C ALA A 204 36.50 -0.89 -5.43
N ARG A 205 35.23 -0.59 -5.12
CA ARG A 205 34.58 0.69 -5.48
C ARG A 205 35.22 1.88 -4.77
N GLN A 206 35.57 1.75 -3.50
CA GLN A 206 36.27 2.80 -2.74
C GLN A 206 37.71 3.01 -3.24
N LYS A 207 38.38 1.94 -3.66
CA LYS A 207 39.70 1.98 -4.29
C LYS A 207 39.66 2.68 -5.65
N ALA A 208 38.68 2.34 -6.49
CA ALA A 208 38.46 3.00 -7.78
C ALA A 208 38.16 4.50 -7.64
N LYS A 209 37.50 4.91 -6.55
CA LYS A 209 37.26 6.33 -6.22
C LYS A 209 38.46 7.04 -5.58
N GLY A 210 39.59 6.36 -5.36
CA GLY A 210 40.77 6.92 -4.69
C GLY A 210 40.57 7.29 -3.22
N LEU A 211 39.42 6.93 -2.61
CA LEU A 211 39.06 7.33 -1.25
C LEU A 211 39.90 6.59 -0.20
N LEU A 212 40.27 5.34 -0.47
CA LEU A 212 41.13 4.57 0.44
C LEU A 212 42.55 5.15 0.54
N GLY A 213 43.05 5.78 -0.53
CA GLY A 213 44.35 6.45 -0.51
C GLY A 213 44.40 7.66 0.44
N ARG A 214 43.27 8.31 0.70
CA ARG A 214 43.19 9.45 1.64
C ARG A 214 43.30 9.04 3.11
N PHE A 215 43.03 7.78 3.43
CA PHE A 215 43.10 7.23 4.79
C PHE A 215 44.34 6.37 5.04
N ALA A 216 45.22 6.21 4.04
CA ALA A 216 46.52 5.60 4.26
C ALA A 216 47.26 6.43 5.32
N ARG A 217 47.53 5.82 6.49
CA ARG A 217 48.31 6.45 7.55
C ARG A 217 49.63 6.92 6.94
N LYS A 218 49.96 8.20 7.13
CA LYS A 218 51.30 8.72 6.83
C LYS A 218 52.31 7.82 7.56
N PRO A 219 53.37 7.32 6.89
CA PRO A 219 54.38 6.55 7.57
C PRO A 219 54.94 7.38 8.73
N PRO A 220 55.27 6.75 9.88
CA PRO A 220 55.87 7.46 11.01
C PRO A 220 57.12 8.20 10.52
N ALA A 221 57.27 9.45 10.94
CA ALA A 221 58.45 10.24 10.58
C ALA A 221 59.71 9.53 11.10
N GLU A 222 60.68 9.29 10.23
CA GLU A 222 61.98 8.76 10.63
C GLU A 222 62.60 9.72 11.66
N THR A 223 62.72 9.27 12.90
CA THR A 223 63.50 9.95 13.94
C THR A 223 64.97 9.82 13.55
N LYS A 224 65.55 10.96 13.13
CA LYS A 224 66.99 11.13 12.96
C LYS A 224 67.69 11.26 14.30
#